data_AF-A0A6G1Q9I4-F1
#
_entry.id   AF-A0A6G1Q9I4-F1
#
_cell.length_a   1.000
_cell.length_b   1.000
_cell.length_c   1.000
_cell.angle_alpha   90.00
_cell.angle_beta   90.00
_cell.angle_gamma   90.00
#
_symmetry.space_group_name_H-M   'P 1'
#
loop_
_entity.id
_entity.type
_entity.pdbx_description
1 polymer ?
#
loop_
_entity_poly.entity_id
_entity_poly.type
_entity_poly.pdbx_seq_one_letter_code
_entity_poly.pdbx_strand_id
1 'polypeptide(L)'
;MPGCVCDDGFVQELQACVPIQQCGCIDRNGTKHKFNEVWYTNHCSQKCECEKDEYVGKIDCADKDECDGNAVCLQNNKGNYYCQSTGFSECTINGDPGYRTFDQLKYDFEGEQSYVLVRTNNLANNIPHVYIEGIKTRTADDDANRQKHGDNSSDEDHSLPEGNEEDDDDSEEHKKHYRLQELKIYVYKHTVAFMRNRRVVVDGMITNTPVSLSAGVKIQEQSSQIYLKTDFGLTVEFDGHSSAVISLPHIYKRKVGGLCGNFDGQKWNDQIKPDGTRARNVQEFGESWKVGIPE
;
A
#
# COMPACT_ATOMS: atom_id res chain seq x y z
N MET A 1 -9.95 41.40 -36.04
CA MET A 1 -10.11 41.05 -37.46
C MET A 1 -11.26 40.08 -37.58
N PRO A 2 -12.24 40.30 -38.47
CA PRO A 2 -13.22 39.29 -38.82
C PRO A 2 -12.52 38.15 -39.57
N GLY A 3 -12.84 36.90 -39.25
CA GLY A 3 -12.31 35.71 -39.91
C GLY A 3 -13.37 34.62 -39.96
N CYS A 4 -13.30 33.75 -40.97
CA CYS A 4 -14.19 32.60 -41.08
C CYS A 4 -13.72 31.45 -40.18
N VAL A 5 -14.66 30.76 -39.56
CA VAL A 5 -14.43 29.52 -38.81
C VAL A 5 -15.28 28.41 -39.41
N CYS A 6 -14.85 27.16 -39.27
CA CYS A 6 -15.66 26.02 -39.68
C CYS A 6 -16.85 25.82 -38.74
N ASP A 7 -17.95 25.29 -39.28
CA ASP A 7 -19.12 24.89 -38.49
C ASP A 7 -18.80 23.74 -37.52
N ASP A 8 -19.65 23.57 -36.50
CA ASP A 8 -19.51 22.49 -35.52
C ASP A 8 -19.45 21.12 -36.21
N GLY A 9 -18.47 20.30 -35.83
CA GLY A 9 -18.21 18.99 -36.45
C GLY A 9 -17.21 19.00 -37.60
N PHE A 10 -16.71 20.18 -38.01
CA PHE A 10 -15.70 20.32 -39.05
C PHE A 10 -14.39 20.90 -38.51
N VAL A 11 -13.27 20.53 -39.15
CA VAL A 11 -11.93 21.05 -38.85
C VAL A 11 -11.33 21.63 -40.13
N GLN A 12 -10.63 22.75 -39.98
CA GLN A 12 -9.96 23.39 -41.11
C GLN A 12 -8.73 22.56 -41.52
N GLU A 13 -8.80 21.96 -42.70
CA GLU A 13 -7.65 21.35 -43.37
C GLU A 13 -7.35 22.17 -44.63
N LEU A 14 -6.20 22.84 -44.65
CA LEU A 14 -5.83 23.83 -45.66
C LEU A 14 -6.86 24.99 -45.77
N GLN A 15 -7.64 25.04 -46.85
CA GLN A 15 -8.70 26.03 -47.09
C GLN A 15 -10.10 25.42 -47.15
N ALA A 16 -10.26 24.15 -46.74
CA ALA A 16 -11.55 23.47 -46.69
C ALA A 16 -11.90 23.07 -45.26
N CYS A 17 -13.19 23.07 -44.95
CA CYS A 17 -13.72 22.48 -43.73
C CYS A 17 -14.06 21.02 -44.03
N VAL A 18 -13.29 20.09 -43.44
CA VAL A 18 -13.53 18.65 -43.58
C VAL A 18 -14.18 18.11 -42.31
N PRO A 19 -15.02 17.06 -42.39
CA PRO A 19 -15.55 16.39 -41.21
C PRO A 19 -14.43 15.99 -40.26
N ILE A 20 -14.61 16.20 -38.96
CA ILE A 20 -13.58 15.93 -37.95
C ILE A 20 -13.05 14.50 -37.95
N GLN A 21 -13.89 13.54 -38.37
CA GLN A 21 -13.49 12.14 -38.51
C GLN A 21 -12.48 11.93 -39.66
N GLN A 22 -12.35 12.85 -40.60
CA GLN A 22 -11.34 12.77 -41.67
C GLN A 22 -9.96 13.24 -41.21
N CYS A 23 -9.87 13.92 -40.07
CA CYS A 23 -8.62 14.43 -39.51
C CYS A 23 -8.26 13.84 -38.12
N GLY A 24 -9.07 12.95 -37.57
CA GLY A 24 -8.85 12.33 -36.26
C GLY A 24 -10.10 11.68 -35.67
N CYS A 25 -10.12 11.52 -34.35
CA CYS A 25 -11.22 10.90 -33.62
C CYS A 25 -11.82 11.86 -32.57
N ILE A 26 -13.07 11.62 -32.18
CA ILE A 26 -13.69 12.26 -31.01
C ILE A 26 -14.13 11.17 -30.04
N ASP A 27 -13.65 11.24 -28.80
CA ASP A 27 -14.05 10.29 -27.74
C ASP A 27 -15.47 10.56 -27.22
N ARG A 28 -15.98 9.69 -26.33
CA ARG A 28 -17.32 9.86 -25.73
C ARG A 28 -17.44 11.13 -24.87
N ASN A 29 -16.33 11.73 -24.46
CA ASN A 29 -16.28 12.95 -23.66
C ASN A 29 -16.19 14.22 -24.53
N GLY A 30 -16.12 14.07 -25.86
CA GLY A 30 -15.96 15.19 -26.80
C GLY A 30 -14.51 15.63 -27.02
N THR A 31 -13.53 14.89 -26.50
CA THR A 31 -12.10 15.15 -26.68
C THR A 31 -11.68 14.80 -28.10
N LYS A 32 -10.96 15.72 -28.76
CA LYS A 32 -10.44 15.52 -30.12
C LYS A 32 -9.05 14.88 -30.04
N HIS A 33 -8.88 13.75 -30.72
CA HIS A 33 -7.62 13.00 -30.80
C HIS A 33 -7.10 12.98 -32.23
N LYS A 34 -5.78 13.09 -32.40
CA LYS A 34 -5.12 12.95 -33.70
C LYS A 34 -4.99 11.47 -34.08
N PHE A 35 -4.81 11.19 -35.37
CA PHE A 35 -4.47 9.83 -35.80
C PHE A 35 -3.21 9.31 -35.10
N ASN A 36 -3.25 8.04 -34.72
CA ASN A 36 -2.24 7.30 -33.94
C ASN A 36 -1.98 7.89 -32.55
N GLU A 37 -2.85 8.78 -32.06
CA GLU A 37 -2.81 9.22 -30.67
C GLU A 37 -3.29 8.08 -29.77
N VAL A 38 -2.53 7.80 -28.72
CA VAL A 38 -2.82 6.79 -27.71
C VAL A 38 -3.05 7.48 -26.38
N TRP A 39 -4.12 7.11 -25.69
CA TRP A 39 -4.45 7.65 -24.37
C TRP A 39 -5.04 6.58 -23.46
N TYR A 40 -5.05 6.90 -22.16
CA TYR A 40 -5.63 6.06 -21.13
C TYR A 40 -6.88 6.72 -20.56
N THR A 41 -7.89 5.90 -20.30
CA THR A 41 -9.08 6.31 -19.56
C THR A 41 -8.79 6.39 -18.06
N ASN A 42 -9.80 6.75 -17.27
CA ASN A 42 -9.68 6.90 -15.82
C ASN A 42 -9.06 5.66 -15.17
N HIS A 43 -8.02 5.88 -14.35
CA HIS A 43 -7.27 4.84 -13.64
C HIS A 43 -6.69 3.76 -14.58
N CYS A 44 -6.38 4.14 -15.82
CA CYS A 44 -5.83 3.27 -16.86
C CYS A 44 -6.68 2.02 -17.15
N SER A 45 -8.00 2.10 -16.93
CA SER A 45 -8.92 0.98 -17.13
C SER A 45 -9.03 0.52 -18.59
N GLN A 46 -8.74 1.41 -19.52
CA GLN A 46 -8.68 1.13 -20.95
C GLN A 46 -7.53 1.91 -21.57
N LYS A 47 -6.90 1.30 -22.58
CA LYS A 47 -5.96 1.96 -23.48
C LYS A 47 -6.65 2.13 -24.82
N CYS A 48 -6.81 3.37 -25.24
CA CYS A 48 -7.46 3.73 -26.48
C CYS A 48 -6.46 4.27 -27.50
N GLU A 49 -6.73 4.03 -28.77
CA GLU A 49 -5.97 4.53 -29.91
C GLU A 49 -6.92 5.06 -30.98
N CYS A 50 -6.55 6.18 -31.60
CA CYS A 50 -7.27 6.73 -32.74
C CYS A 50 -6.66 6.19 -34.04
N GLU A 51 -7.20 5.10 -34.54
CA GLU A 51 -6.75 4.47 -35.77
C GLU A 51 -7.30 5.19 -37.01
N LYS A 52 -6.56 5.07 -38.13
CA LYS A 52 -7.00 5.56 -39.44
C LYS A 52 -7.52 4.39 -40.28
N ASP A 53 -8.84 4.32 -40.47
CA ASP A 53 -9.51 3.30 -41.27
C ASP A 53 -10.18 3.96 -42.49
N GLU A 54 -9.72 3.64 -43.70
CA GLU A 54 -10.24 4.20 -44.97
C GLU A 54 -10.48 5.74 -44.97
N TYR A 55 -9.52 6.52 -44.44
CA TYR A 55 -9.60 7.98 -44.30
C TYR A 55 -10.57 8.50 -43.22
N VAL A 56 -11.11 7.63 -42.38
CA VAL A 56 -11.98 7.95 -41.24
C VAL A 56 -11.29 7.53 -39.94
N GLY A 57 -11.39 8.35 -38.91
CA GLY A 57 -10.89 8.06 -37.57
C GLY A 57 -11.81 7.13 -36.81
N LYS A 58 -11.25 6.01 -36.36
CA LYS A 58 -11.93 5.02 -35.53
C LYS A 58 -11.20 4.91 -34.20
N ILE A 59 -11.95 4.96 -33.11
CA ILE A 59 -11.41 4.72 -31.78
C ILE A 59 -11.46 3.23 -31.51
N ASP A 60 -10.30 2.64 -31.25
CA ASP A 60 -10.17 1.30 -30.69
C ASP A 60 -9.72 1.39 -29.24
N CYS A 61 -10.42 0.71 -28.33
CA CYS A 61 -10.09 0.71 -26.90
C CYS A 61 -10.03 -0.72 -26.40
N ALA A 62 -8.88 -1.09 -25.84
CA ALA A 62 -8.68 -2.37 -25.18
C ALA A 62 -8.84 -2.18 -23.66
N ASP A 63 -9.67 -3.02 -23.04
CA ASP A 63 -9.76 -3.10 -21.58
C ASP A 63 -8.41 -3.53 -21.00
N LYS A 64 -7.99 -2.81 -19.95
CA LYS A 64 -6.73 -3.03 -19.24
C LYS A 64 -7.01 -2.99 -17.74
N ASP A 65 -6.68 -4.08 -17.05
CA ASP A 65 -6.85 -4.14 -15.59
C ASP A 65 -5.76 -3.38 -14.83
N GLU A 66 -4.56 -3.32 -15.43
CA GLU A 66 -3.32 -2.75 -14.88
C GLU A 66 -2.41 -2.31 -16.05
N CYS A 67 -1.44 -1.45 -15.76
CA CYS A 67 -0.38 -1.12 -16.71
C CYS A 67 0.54 -2.35 -16.95
N ASP A 68 1.07 -2.49 -18.16
CA ASP A 68 1.90 -3.65 -18.51
C ASP A 68 3.25 -3.65 -17.76
N GLY A 69 3.70 -4.82 -17.32
CA GLY A 69 5.01 -5.00 -16.69
C GLY A 69 5.09 -4.37 -15.29
N ASN A 70 6.10 -3.53 -15.07
CA ASN A 70 6.33 -2.80 -13.81
C ASN A 70 5.85 -1.34 -13.88
N ALA A 71 4.96 -1.03 -14.83
CA ALA A 71 4.42 0.30 -14.96
C ALA A 71 3.27 0.55 -13.97
N VAL A 72 3.15 1.79 -13.53
CA VAL A 72 2.08 2.26 -12.65
C VAL A 72 1.25 3.32 -13.36
N CYS A 73 -0.03 3.38 -13.05
CA CYS A 73 -0.95 4.37 -13.58
C CYS A 73 -0.84 5.66 -12.75
N LEU A 74 -0.50 6.77 -13.40
CA LEU A 74 -0.41 8.08 -12.78
C LEU A 74 -1.21 9.11 -13.55
N GLN A 75 -1.61 10.17 -12.87
CA GLN A 75 -2.26 11.31 -13.49
C GLN A 75 -1.23 12.42 -13.72
N ASN A 76 -1.35 13.13 -14.84
CA ASN A 76 -0.55 14.33 -15.09
C ASN A 76 -1.28 15.60 -14.60
N ASN A 77 -0.61 16.76 -14.69
CA ASN A 77 -1.18 18.04 -14.24
C ASN A 77 -2.43 18.49 -15.03
N LYS A 78 -2.73 17.87 -16.18
CA LYS A 78 -3.94 18.14 -16.98
C LYS A 78 -5.09 17.20 -16.64
N GLY A 79 -4.90 16.25 -15.73
CA GLY A 79 -5.90 15.24 -15.37
C GLY A 79 -5.88 13.98 -16.23
N ASN A 80 -4.95 13.85 -17.19
CA ASN A 80 -4.89 12.68 -18.05
C ASN A 80 -4.05 11.57 -17.41
N TYR A 81 -4.51 10.33 -17.54
CA TYR A 81 -3.81 9.15 -17.04
C TYR A 81 -2.76 8.65 -18.03
N TYR A 82 -1.68 8.08 -17.49
CA TYR A 82 -0.61 7.46 -18.27
C TYR A 82 0.08 6.36 -17.46
N CYS A 83 0.63 5.36 -18.14
CA CYS A 83 1.44 4.32 -17.53
C CYS A 83 2.93 4.72 -17.51
N GLN A 84 3.59 4.54 -16.37
CA GLN A 84 5.02 4.83 -16.20
C GLN A 84 5.75 3.67 -15.52
N SER A 85 6.73 3.07 -16.20
CA SER A 85 7.61 2.05 -15.63
C SER A 85 8.39 2.59 -14.42
N THR A 86 8.42 1.81 -13.35
CA THR A 86 9.11 2.18 -12.12
C THR A 86 9.64 0.97 -11.36
N GLY A 87 10.63 1.18 -10.50
CA GLY A 87 11.07 0.16 -9.54
C GLY A 87 10.15 0.12 -8.33
N PHE A 88 10.25 -0.94 -7.53
CA PHE A 88 9.53 -1.07 -6.26
C PHE A 88 10.51 -1.39 -5.14
N SER A 89 10.12 -1.04 -3.92
CA SER A 89 10.83 -1.44 -2.70
C SER A 89 9.83 -1.74 -1.61
N GLU A 90 10.17 -2.73 -0.80
CA GLU A 90 9.28 -3.26 0.24
C GLU A 90 9.78 -2.88 1.63
N CYS A 91 8.83 -2.51 2.48
CA CYS A 91 8.95 -2.48 3.92
C CYS A 91 8.23 -3.70 4.50
N THR A 92 8.86 -4.41 5.43
CA THR A 92 8.27 -5.62 6.02
C THR A 92 8.21 -5.51 7.53
N ILE A 93 7.09 -5.90 8.12
CA ILE A 93 6.89 -6.09 9.56
C ILE A 93 6.68 -7.59 9.75
N ASN A 94 7.58 -8.27 10.46
CA ASN A 94 7.51 -9.71 10.68
C ASN A 94 7.48 -10.02 12.16
N GLY A 95 6.36 -10.57 12.63
CA GLY A 95 6.23 -11.08 13.99
C GLY A 95 6.26 -10.03 15.11
N ASP A 96 6.53 -8.75 14.80
CA ASP A 96 6.64 -7.59 15.71
C ASP A 96 7.35 -7.95 17.03
N PRO A 97 8.68 -7.74 17.11
CA PRO A 97 9.22 -6.38 16.95
C PRO A 97 10.02 -6.14 15.67
N GLY A 98 10.13 -7.10 14.74
CA GLY A 98 11.05 -6.99 13.60
C GLY A 98 10.54 -6.13 12.44
N TYR A 99 11.25 -5.04 12.15
CA TYR A 99 11.00 -4.15 11.01
C TYR A 99 12.13 -4.23 9.98
N ARG A 100 11.76 -4.08 8.71
CA ARG A 100 12.68 -3.81 7.61
C ARG A 100 12.17 -2.63 6.78
N THR A 101 12.97 -1.60 6.65
CA THR A 101 12.61 -0.38 5.89
C THR A 101 12.72 -0.60 4.38
N PHE A 102 12.22 0.37 3.60
CA PHE A 102 12.35 0.35 2.14
C PHE A 102 13.82 0.26 1.67
N ASP A 103 14.72 0.95 2.39
CA ASP A 103 16.16 0.94 2.11
C ASP A 103 16.90 -0.21 2.81
N GLN A 104 16.15 -1.18 3.34
CA GLN A 104 16.64 -2.46 3.86
C GLN A 104 17.30 -2.40 5.25
N LEU A 105 17.17 -1.30 5.99
CA LEU A 105 17.56 -1.23 7.41
C LEU A 105 16.67 -2.20 8.20
N LYS A 106 17.29 -3.06 9.02
CA LYS A 106 16.60 -3.94 9.94
C LYS A 106 16.77 -3.42 11.37
N TYR A 107 15.71 -3.41 12.15
CA TYR A 107 15.72 -3.04 13.56
C TYR A 107 14.52 -3.64 14.29
N ASP A 108 14.63 -3.78 15.61
CA ASP A 108 13.56 -4.29 16.46
C ASP A 108 12.98 -3.16 17.31
N PHE A 109 11.65 -3.00 17.29
CA PHE A 109 10.96 -1.96 18.07
C PHE A 109 9.70 -2.49 18.77
N GLU A 110 9.76 -2.51 20.11
CA GLU A 110 8.68 -2.96 21.01
C GLU A 110 7.76 -1.80 21.42
N GLY A 111 7.03 -1.24 20.45
CA GLY A 111 5.98 -0.26 20.72
C GLY A 111 4.69 -0.90 21.27
N GLU A 112 3.93 -0.18 22.09
CA GLU A 112 2.69 -0.66 22.75
C GLU A 112 1.39 -0.07 22.17
N GLN A 113 1.49 0.93 21.28
CA GLN A 113 0.35 1.69 20.76
C GLN A 113 0.26 1.64 19.22
N SER A 114 -0.41 2.63 18.64
CA SER A 114 -0.47 2.86 17.19
C SER A 114 0.72 3.69 16.72
N TYR A 115 1.32 3.30 15.59
CA TYR A 115 2.47 4.00 15.02
C TYR A 115 2.30 4.21 13.52
N VAL A 116 2.85 5.32 13.02
CA VAL A 116 2.88 5.63 11.59
C VAL A 116 3.94 4.76 10.91
N LEU A 117 3.51 3.81 10.09
CA LEU A 117 4.41 2.98 9.29
C LEU A 117 4.90 3.76 8.07
N VAL A 118 3.98 4.39 7.37
CA VAL A 118 4.24 5.21 6.18
C VAL A 118 3.35 6.43 6.23
N ARG A 119 3.92 7.62 6.07
CA ARG A 119 3.20 8.83 5.68
C ARG A 119 3.93 9.50 4.53
N THR A 120 3.19 10.01 3.57
CA THR A 120 3.76 10.86 2.53
C THR A 120 3.97 12.29 3.02
N ASN A 121 5.09 12.90 2.62
CA ASN A 121 5.42 14.31 2.91
C ASN A 121 5.76 15.02 1.59
N ASN A 122 5.42 16.31 1.45
CA ASN A 122 5.83 17.15 0.31
C ASN A 122 5.51 16.55 -1.08
N LEU A 123 4.28 16.09 -1.28
CA LEU A 123 3.85 15.53 -2.57
C LEU A 123 3.46 16.62 -3.58
N ALA A 124 3.75 16.36 -4.85
CA ALA A 124 3.11 17.08 -5.95
C ALA A 124 1.63 16.67 -6.06
N ASN A 125 0.77 17.57 -6.53
CA ASN A 125 -0.69 17.36 -6.61
C ASN A 125 -1.12 16.12 -7.41
N ASN A 126 -0.23 15.60 -8.25
CA ASN A 126 -0.50 14.49 -9.16
C ASN A 126 0.03 13.13 -8.67
N ILE A 127 0.55 13.07 -7.43
CA ILE A 127 0.96 11.83 -6.77
C ILE A 127 -0.04 11.56 -5.63
N PRO A 128 -0.66 10.37 -5.58
CA PRO A 128 -1.60 10.03 -4.51
C PRO A 128 -0.97 10.09 -3.12
N HIS A 129 -1.71 10.62 -2.16
CA HIS A 129 -1.29 10.60 -0.75
C HIS A 129 -1.45 9.20 -0.16
N VAL A 130 -0.48 8.77 0.64
CA VAL A 130 -0.49 7.47 1.32
C VAL A 130 -0.21 7.68 2.81
N TYR A 131 -1.08 7.13 3.65
CA TYR A 131 -0.87 7.04 5.09
C TYR A 131 -1.23 5.64 5.57
N ILE A 132 -0.32 5.00 6.29
CA ILE A 132 -0.47 3.65 6.83
C ILE A 132 -0.07 3.67 8.30
N GLU A 133 -1.00 3.26 9.15
CA GLU A 133 -0.85 3.13 10.59
C GLU A 133 -0.90 1.65 10.96
N GLY A 134 0.07 1.22 11.78
CA GLY A 134 0.06 -0.09 12.42
C GLY A 134 -0.44 0.02 13.84
N ILE A 135 -1.48 -0.73 14.17
CA ILE A 135 -2.10 -0.77 15.49
C ILE A 135 -1.71 -2.08 16.15
N LYS A 136 -1.10 -1.96 17.32
CA LYS A 136 -0.69 -3.09 18.13
C LYS A 136 -1.67 -3.28 19.28
N THR A 137 -1.98 -4.54 19.59
CA THR A 137 -2.73 -4.86 20.80
C THR A 137 -2.03 -5.96 21.58
N ARG A 138 -2.29 -5.99 22.89
CA ARG A 138 -1.79 -7.04 23.77
C ARG A 138 -2.34 -8.39 23.32
N THR A 139 -1.49 -9.34 22.97
CA THR A 139 -1.91 -10.73 22.88
C THR A 139 -1.92 -11.29 24.29
N ALA A 140 -3.09 -11.68 24.81
CA ALA A 140 -3.12 -12.66 25.88
C ALA A 140 -2.68 -13.97 25.23
N ASP A 141 -1.62 -14.59 25.75
CA ASP A 141 -1.18 -15.90 25.28
C ASP A 141 -2.37 -16.85 25.21
N ASP A 142 -2.41 -17.70 24.17
CA ASP A 142 -3.41 -18.73 23.95
C ASP A 142 -3.33 -19.83 25.03
N ASP A 143 -3.55 -19.48 26.29
CA ASP A 143 -3.70 -20.39 27.44
C ASP A 143 -5.12 -20.97 27.46
N ALA A 144 -5.44 -21.78 26.45
CA ALA A 144 -6.66 -22.59 26.49
C ALA A 144 -6.63 -23.86 25.63
N ASN A 145 -5.47 -24.44 25.28
CA ASN A 145 -5.50 -25.84 24.81
C ASN A 145 -4.18 -26.64 24.91
N ARG A 146 -3.70 -26.88 26.14
CA ARG A 146 -3.18 -28.21 26.48
C ARG A 146 -3.83 -28.64 27.78
N GLN A 147 -4.98 -29.30 27.61
CA GLN A 147 -5.67 -30.00 28.69
C GLN A 147 -4.68 -30.86 29.47
N LYS A 148 -4.67 -30.63 30.78
CA LYS A 148 -4.49 -31.63 31.82
C LYS A 148 -5.01 -33.00 31.33
N HIS A 149 -4.10 -33.92 31.05
CA HIS A 149 -4.34 -35.32 31.37
C HIS A 149 -3.54 -35.62 32.63
N GLY A 150 -4.22 -35.46 33.77
CA GLY A 150 -3.76 -36.02 35.04
C GLY A 150 -4.18 -37.50 35.14
N ASP A 151 -3.23 -38.28 35.65
CA ASP A 151 -3.31 -39.55 36.40
C ASP A 151 -3.82 -40.84 35.73
N ASN A 152 -2.95 -41.86 35.65
CA ASN A 152 -2.80 -42.84 36.75
C ASN A 152 -1.71 -43.92 36.54
N SER A 153 -1.11 -44.36 37.66
CA SER A 153 -0.39 -45.63 37.95
C SER A 153 1.07 -45.75 37.45
N SER A 154 2.04 -46.33 38.18
CA SER A 154 2.17 -46.85 39.56
C SER A 154 3.64 -47.31 39.78
N ASP A 155 4.18 -47.04 40.98
CA ASP A 155 5.15 -47.81 41.80
C ASP A 155 6.68 -47.96 41.48
N GLU A 156 7.42 -47.74 42.58
CA GLU A 156 8.72 -48.28 43.10
C GLU A 156 10.11 -47.64 42.80
N ASP A 157 10.63 -47.02 43.87
CA ASP A 157 11.93 -47.22 44.57
C ASP A 157 13.29 -46.98 43.87
N HIS A 158 14.04 -45.96 44.32
CA HIS A 158 15.33 -46.09 45.07
C HIS A 158 16.13 -44.77 45.18
N SER A 159 16.40 -44.39 46.43
CA SER A 159 17.67 -43.85 46.98
C SER A 159 18.37 -42.62 46.37
N LEU A 160 18.50 -41.56 47.18
CA LEU A 160 19.36 -40.36 47.00
C LEU A 160 20.85 -40.71 46.76
N PRO A 161 21.64 -39.81 46.13
CA PRO A 161 22.39 -38.86 46.96
C PRO A 161 22.39 -37.41 46.45
N GLU A 162 22.60 -36.53 47.43
CA GLU A 162 22.74 -35.09 47.39
C GLU A 162 23.69 -34.57 46.29
N GLY A 163 23.16 -33.71 45.43
CA GLY A 163 23.89 -32.75 44.63
C GLY A 163 23.13 -31.44 44.70
N ASN A 164 23.80 -30.36 45.10
CA ASN A 164 23.23 -29.02 45.14
C ASN A 164 22.86 -28.60 43.71
N GLU A 165 21.57 -28.60 43.40
CA GLU A 165 21.02 -27.85 42.27
C GLU A 165 20.67 -26.47 42.82
N GLU A 166 21.41 -25.46 42.36
CA GLU A 166 21.00 -24.07 42.47
C GLU A 166 19.74 -23.95 41.60
N ASP A 167 18.57 -24.02 42.24
CA ASP A 167 17.30 -23.67 41.64
C ASP A 167 17.33 -22.17 41.31
N ASP A 168 17.83 -21.84 40.12
CA ASP A 168 17.54 -20.57 39.47
C ASP A 168 16.03 -20.53 39.18
N ASP A 169 15.28 -20.01 40.15
CA ASP A 169 13.87 -19.61 40.03
C ASP A 169 13.75 -18.44 39.03
N ASP A 170 13.99 -18.73 37.75
CA ASP A 170 13.56 -17.88 36.63
C ASP A 170 12.04 -18.04 36.52
N SER A 171 11.34 -17.36 37.43
CA SER A 171 9.98 -16.93 37.19
C SER A 171 9.99 -16.00 35.98
N GLU A 172 9.98 -16.59 34.79
CA GLU A 172 9.66 -15.96 33.51
C GLU A 172 8.26 -15.36 33.65
N GLU A 173 8.23 -14.14 34.19
CA GLU A 173 7.08 -13.24 34.17
C GLU A 173 6.62 -13.19 32.71
N HIS A 174 5.52 -13.88 32.40
CA HIS A 174 4.90 -13.96 31.07
C HIS A 174 5.08 -12.64 30.31
N LYS A 175 6.10 -12.56 29.44
CA LYS A 175 6.41 -11.34 28.70
C LYS A 175 5.22 -11.03 27.82
N LYS A 176 4.45 -10.02 28.21
CA LYS A 176 3.29 -9.54 27.45
C LYS A 176 3.80 -8.97 26.13
N HIS A 177 3.68 -9.75 25.05
CA HIS A 177 4.07 -9.29 23.72
C HIS A 177 2.92 -8.50 23.08
N TYR A 178 3.21 -7.28 22.62
CA TYR A 178 2.34 -6.54 21.72
C TYR A 178 2.68 -6.93 20.29
N ARG A 179 1.67 -7.28 19.51
CA ARG A 179 1.85 -7.61 18.09
C ARG A 179 0.98 -6.71 17.23
N LEU A 180 1.39 -6.48 15.99
CA LEU A 180 0.56 -5.88 14.97
C LEU A 180 -0.74 -6.69 14.82
N GLN A 181 -1.89 -6.05 14.95
CA GLN A 181 -3.20 -6.71 14.86
C GLN A 181 -4.13 -6.04 13.86
N GLU A 182 -3.84 -4.78 13.54
CA GLU A 182 -4.58 -4.02 12.55
C GLU A 182 -3.66 -3.07 11.78
N LEU A 183 -3.90 -2.95 10.47
CA LEU A 183 -3.32 -1.91 9.62
C LEU A 183 -4.46 -1.02 9.14
N LYS A 184 -4.38 0.28 9.42
CA LYS A 184 -5.25 1.29 8.79
C LYS A 184 -4.53 1.95 7.65
N ILE A 185 -5.12 1.88 6.46
CA ILE A 185 -4.59 2.36 5.20
C ILE A 185 -5.51 3.46 4.70
N TYR A 186 -4.99 4.67 4.61
CA TYR A 186 -5.70 5.82 4.05
C TYR A 186 -5.12 6.16 2.66
N VAL A 187 -5.94 5.94 1.64
CA VAL A 187 -5.56 6.11 0.22
C VAL A 187 -6.78 6.48 -0.62
N TYR A 188 -6.63 7.39 -1.58
CA TYR A 188 -7.74 7.91 -2.40
C TYR A 188 -9.00 8.31 -1.61
N LYS A 189 -8.82 8.89 -0.42
CA LYS A 189 -9.89 9.28 0.52
C LYS A 189 -10.73 8.13 1.09
N HIS A 190 -10.31 6.89 0.86
CA HIS A 190 -10.87 5.71 1.52
C HIS A 190 -10.01 5.34 2.73
N THR A 191 -10.66 4.81 3.75
CA THR A 191 -10.01 4.20 4.90
C THR A 191 -10.25 2.69 4.86
N VAL A 192 -9.19 1.93 4.64
CA VAL A 192 -9.23 0.47 4.63
C VAL A 192 -8.50 -0.05 5.86
N ALA A 193 -9.15 -0.87 6.67
CA ALA A 193 -8.54 -1.54 7.79
C ALA A 193 -8.40 -3.05 7.52
N PHE A 194 -7.17 -3.55 7.59
CA PHE A 194 -6.86 -4.97 7.60
C PHE A 194 -6.69 -5.40 9.05
N MET A 195 -7.55 -6.31 9.50
CA MET A 195 -7.63 -6.71 10.90
C MET A 195 -7.28 -8.20 11.09
N ARG A 196 -7.09 -8.60 12.35
CA ARG A 196 -6.92 -10.01 12.74
C ARG A 196 -7.96 -10.93 12.08
N ASN A 197 -7.52 -12.15 11.76
CA ASN A 197 -8.29 -13.19 11.07
C ASN A 197 -8.72 -12.76 9.66
N ARG A 198 -7.91 -11.93 8.99
CA ARG A 198 -8.11 -11.46 7.61
C ARG A 198 -9.41 -10.71 7.39
N ARG A 199 -9.95 -10.07 8.44
CA ARG A 199 -11.14 -9.23 8.32
C ARG A 199 -10.79 -7.90 7.68
N VAL A 200 -11.61 -7.47 6.74
CA VAL A 200 -11.46 -6.20 6.02
C VAL A 200 -12.60 -5.27 6.41
N VAL A 201 -12.25 -4.04 6.78
CA VAL A 201 -13.20 -2.94 7.00
C VAL A 201 -12.88 -1.84 5.99
N VAL A 202 -13.90 -1.35 5.30
CA VAL A 202 -13.80 -0.28 4.32
C VAL A 202 -14.73 0.84 4.75
N ASP A 203 -14.18 2.03 4.97
CA ASP A 203 -14.94 3.24 5.35
C ASP A 203 -15.89 2.98 6.54
N GLY A 204 -15.43 2.17 7.50
CA GLY A 204 -16.18 1.78 8.69
C GLY A 204 -17.11 0.56 8.54
N MET A 205 -17.24 -0.01 7.34
CA MET A 205 -18.09 -1.17 7.06
C MET A 205 -17.27 -2.45 6.86
N ILE A 206 -17.61 -3.51 7.60
CA ILE A 206 -17.04 -4.85 7.36
C ILE A 206 -17.43 -5.31 5.96
N THR A 207 -16.45 -5.73 5.18
CA THR A 207 -16.61 -6.03 3.75
C THR A 207 -15.94 -7.37 3.41
N ASN A 208 -16.59 -8.16 2.55
CA ASN A 208 -16.03 -9.40 2.02
C ASN A 208 -15.14 -9.12 0.80
N THR A 209 -14.06 -9.87 0.64
CA THR A 209 -13.18 -9.82 -0.54
C THR A 209 -13.68 -10.79 -1.64
N PRO A 210 -13.40 -10.51 -2.93
CA PRO A 210 -12.74 -9.33 -3.46
C PRO A 210 -13.67 -8.10 -3.49
N VAL A 211 -13.10 -6.91 -3.31
CA VAL A 211 -13.83 -5.64 -3.41
C VAL A 211 -13.00 -4.59 -4.15
N SER A 212 -13.66 -3.79 -4.99
CA SER A 212 -13.07 -2.63 -5.66
C SER A 212 -13.79 -1.37 -5.20
N LEU A 213 -13.06 -0.44 -4.57
CA LEU A 213 -13.64 0.79 -3.98
C LEU A 213 -13.84 1.89 -5.01
N SER A 214 -12.91 1.94 -5.96
CA SER A 214 -12.90 2.78 -7.15
C SER A 214 -12.11 2.06 -8.24
N ALA A 215 -12.04 2.60 -9.45
CA ALA A 215 -11.24 2.00 -10.52
C ALA A 215 -9.74 1.89 -10.15
N GLY A 216 -9.28 2.64 -9.13
CA GLY A 216 -7.89 2.66 -8.68
C GLY A 216 -7.56 1.88 -7.41
N VAL A 217 -8.51 1.21 -6.73
CA VAL A 217 -8.24 0.41 -5.51
C VAL A 217 -8.93 -0.95 -5.58
N LYS A 218 -8.16 -2.02 -5.53
CA LYS A 218 -8.61 -3.41 -5.52
C LYS A 218 -8.13 -4.09 -4.24
N ILE A 219 -9.04 -4.78 -3.55
CA ILE A 219 -8.75 -5.56 -2.34
C ILE A 219 -9.13 -7.02 -2.61
N GLN A 220 -8.20 -7.94 -2.34
CA GLN A 220 -8.36 -9.36 -2.66
C GLN A 220 -7.75 -10.22 -1.55
N GLU A 221 -8.21 -11.46 -1.44
CA GLU A 221 -7.57 -12.49 -0.62
C GLU A 221 -6.88 -13.50 -1.53
N GLN A 222 -5.59 -13.77 -1.27
CA GLN A 222 -4.79 -14.73 -2.03
C GLN A 222 -3.84 -15.45 -1.06
N SER A 223 -3.63 -16.77 -1.22
CA SER A 223 -2.63 -17.51 -0.44
C SER A 223 -2.69 -17.30 1.09
N SER A 224 -3.89 -17.15 1.68
CA SER A 224 -4.08 -16.84 3.10
C SER A 224 -3.56 -15.47 3.56
N GLN A 225 -3.47 -14.50 2.65
CA GLN A 225 -3.16 -13.10 2.92
C GLN A 225 -4.22 -12.21 2.28
N ILE A 226 -4.48 -11.06 2.89
CA ILE A 226 -5.29 -10.00 2.30
C ILE A 226 -4.39 -8.93 1.69
N TYR A 227 -4.73 -8.50 0.48
CA TYR A 227 -3.96 -7.58 -0.33
C TYR A 227 -4.80 -6.37 -0.67
N LEU A 228 -4.22 -5.18 -0.52
CA LEU A 228 -4.69 -3.96 -1.16
C LEU A 228 -3.71 -3.65 -2.29
N LYS A 229 -4.23 -3.43 -3.49
CA LYS A 229 -3.49 -2.96 -4.65
C LYS A 229 -4.11 -1.68 -5.18
N THR A 230 -3.27 -0.77 -5.62
CA THR A 230 -3.70 0.47 -6.27
C THR A 230 -3.15 0.60 -7.67
N ASP A 231 -3.83 1.35 -8.52
CA ASP A 231 -3.41 1.65 -9.88
C ASP A 231 -2.06 2.38 -9.95
N PHE A 232 -1.75 3.21 -8.96
CA PHE A 232 -0.47 3.89 -8.83
C PHE A 232 0.64 3.03 -8.22
N GLY A 233 0.37 1.77 -7.89
CA GLY A 233 1.37 0.76 -7.53
C GLY A 233 1.67 0.59 -6.04
N LEU A 234 0.93 1.23 -5.11
CA LEU A 234 0.98 0.82 -3.71
C LEU A 234 0.39 -0.58 -3.57
N THR A 235 1.11 -1.47 -2.88
CA THR A 235 0.57 -2.72 -2.35
C THR A 235 0.73 -2.80 -0.84
N VAL A 236 -0.28 -3.36 -0.17
CA VAL A 236 -0.23 -3.69 1.26
C VAL A 236 -0.73 -5.11 1.43
N GLU A 237 0.05 -5.94 2.10
CA GLU A 237 -0.23 -7.35 2.34
C GLU A 237 -0.28 -7.60 3.85
N PHE A 238 -1.26 -8.39 4.30
CA PHE A 238 -1.38 -8.76 5.71
C PHE A 238 -1.81 -10.21 5.86
N ASP A 239 -1.14 -10.95 6.74
CA ASP A 239 -1.42 -12.38 7.01
C ASP A 239 -2.66 -12.60 7.90
N GLY A 240 -3.18 -11.54 8.54
CA GLY A 240 -4.27 -11.65 9.50
C GLY A 240 -3.80 -12.01 10.92
N HIS A 241 -2.49 -12.04 11.17
CA HIS A 241 -1.90 -12.40 12.45
C HIS A 241 -0.95 -11.31 12.98
N SER A 242 0.18 -11.08 12.30
CA SER A 242 1.21 -10.15 12.77
C SER A 242 2.21 -9.70 11.70
N SER A 243 2.09 -10.21 10.47
CA SER A 243 3.07 -9.95 9.42
C SER A 243 2.45 -9.12 8.31
N ALA A 244 3.18 -8.09 7.89
CA ALA A 244 2.74 -7.15 6.88
C ALA A 244 3.87 -6.82 5.91
N VAL A 245 3.51 -6.64 4.64
CA VAL A 245 4.41 -6.16 3.59
C VAL A 245 3.79 -4.94 2.94
N ILE A 246 4.55 -3.85 2.85
CA ILE A 246 4.15 -2.62 2.18
C ILE A 246 5.12 -2.41 1.02
N SER A 247 4.63 -2.38 -0.21
CA SER A 247 5.45 -2.08 -1.39
C SER A 247 5.09 -0.71 -1.95
N LEU A 248 6.11 0.12 -2.20
CA LEU A 248 5.94 1.41 -2.85
C LEU A 248 6.78 1.51 -4.13
N PRO A 249 6.23 2.17 -5.18
CA PRO A 249 7.00 2.47 -6.38
C PRO A 249 8.04 3.56 -6.11
N HIS A 250 9.16 3.53 -6.84
CA HIS A 250 10.31 4.44 -6.66
C HIS A 250 9.96 5.91 -6.92
N ILE A 251 8.77 6.21 -7.48
CA ILE A 251 8.24 7.57 -7.56
C ILE A 251 8.02 8.21 -6.18
N TYR A 252 7.90 7.40 -5.12
CA TYR A 252 7.79 7.82 -3.71
C TYR A 252 9.14 8.01 -3.01
N LYS A 253 10.27 7.78 -3.69
CA LYS A 253 11.59 8.00 -3.10
C LYS A 253 11.73 9.43 -2.59
N ARG A 254 12.23 9.58 -1.36
CA ARG A 254 12.40 10.85 -0.62
C ARG A 254 11.10 11.62 -0.35
N LYS A 255 9.94 10.95 -0.47
CA LYS A 255 8.60 11.57 -0.27
C LYS A 255 7.80 10.89 0.83
N VAL A 256 8.42 9.99 1.59
CA VAL A 256 7.78 9.27 2.70
C VAL A 256 8.61 9.39 3.96
N GLY A 257 7.96 9.12 5.09
CA GLY A 257 8.59 8.92 6.40
C GLY A 257 7.71 8.02 7.27
N GLY A 258 8.23 7.56 8.39
CA GLY A 258 7.57 6.62 9.29
C GLY A 258 8.52 5.51 9.72
N LEU A 259 7.99 4.48 10.36
CA LEU A 259 8.78 3.30 10.75
C LEU A 259 9.37 2.55 9.54
N CYS A 260 8.81 2.72 8.33
CA CYS A 260 9.36 2.16 7.11
C CYS A 260 10.53 2.96 6.50
N GLY A 261 11.02 4.01 7.18
CA GLY A 261 12.16 4.83 6.74
C GLY A 261 11.76 5.98 5.82
N ASN A 262 12.77 6.67 5.27
CA ASN A 262 12.57 7.86 4.42
C ASN A 262 12.62 7.56 2.91
N PHE A 263 12.97 6.32 2.55
CA PHE A 263 13.02 5.79 1.21
C PHE A 263 13.89 6.62 0.26
N ASP A 264 15.14 6.87 0.62
CA ASP A 264 16.07 7.67 -0.17
C ASP A 264 17.22 6.86 -0.80
N GLY A 265 17.27 5.56 -0.52
CA GLY A 265 18.32 4.62 -0.93
C GLY A 265 19.44 4.44 0.10
N GLN A 266 19.38 5.09 1.26
CA GLN A 266 20.44 5.12 2.27
C GLN A 266 19.98 4.55 3.62
N LYS A 267 20.09 3.23 3.80
CA LYS A 267 19.67 2.54 5.03
C LYS A 267 20.16 3.14 6.36
N TRP A 268 21.32 3.80 6.39
CA TRP A 268 21.88 4.35 7.63
C TRP A 268 21.11 5.58 8.11
N ASN A 269 20.28 6.23 7.30
CA ASN A 269 19.52 7.41 7.67
C ASN A 269 18.00 7.17 7.75
N ASP A 270 17.56 5.91 7.87
CA ASP A 270 16.12 5.61 7.93
C ASP A 270 15.46 5.96 9.27
N GLN A 271 16.26 6.13 10.33
CA GLN A 271 15.77 6.45 11.68
C GLN A 271 15.63 7.96 11.89
N ILE A 272 14.87 8.61 11.00
CA ILE A 272 14.57 10.04 11.05
C ILE A 272 13.21 10.26 11.70
N LYS A 273 13.17 11.16 12.67
CA LYS A 273 11.95 11.53 13.39
C LYS A 273 11.07 12.44 12.53
N PRO A 274 9.79 12.66 12.91
CA PRO A 274 8.89 13.57 12.21
C PRO A 274 9.42 15.00 12.02
N ASP A 275 10.30 15.46 12.92
CA ASP A 275 10.92 16.79 12.92
C ASP A 275 12.13 16.90 11.96
N GLY A 276 12.50 15.81 11.28
CA GLY A 276 13.62 15.74 10.34
C GLY A 276 14.98 15.46 11.00
N THR A 277 15.04 15.35 12.33
CA THR A 277 16.28 15.02 13.05
C THR A 277 16.46 13.51 13.19
N ARG A 278 17.71 13.07 13.29
CA ARG A 278 18.05 11.65 13.51
C ARG A 278 17.83 11.27 14.98
N ALA A 279 17.17 10.15 15.23
CA ALA A 279 17.01 9.61 16.57
C ALA A 279 18.35 9.10 17.14
N ARG A 280 18.50 9.11 18.47
CA ARG A 280 19.70 8.59 19.16
C ARG A 280 19.71 7.07 19.27
N ASN A 281 18.52 6.47 19.32
CA ASN A 281 18.34 5.02 19.40
C ASN A 281 16.97 4.62 18.81
N VAL A 282 16.74 3.32 18.70
CA VAL A 282 15.52 2.74 18.11
C VAL A 282 14.27 3.11 18.92
N GLN A 283 14.36 3.16 20.25
CA GLN A 283 13.22 3.49 21.11
C GLN A 283 12.76 4.93 20.88
N GLU A 284 13.68 5.90 20.87
CA GLU A 284 13.37 7.29 20.56
C GLU A 284 12.80 7.42 19.14
N PHE A 285 13.37 6.69 18.17
CA PHE A 285 12.86 6.68 16.81
C PHE A 285 11.41 6.20 16.76
N GLY A 286 11.12 5.02 17.32
CA GLY A 286 9.80 4.42 17.30
C GLY A 286 8.75 5.27 18.01
N GLU A 287 9.06 5.73 19.23
CA GLU A 287 8.15 6.58 20.02
C GLU A 287 7.90 7.94 19.37
N SER A 288 8.83 8.47 18.58
CA SER A 288 8.60 9.72 17.85
C SER A 288 7.52 9.61 16.76
N TRP A 289 7.23 8.39 16.27
CA TRP A 289 6.25 8.10 15.23
C TRP A 289 4.91 7.57 15.77
N LYS A 290 4.72 7.64 17.08
CA LYS A 290 3.48 7.30 17.76
C LYS A 290 2.34 8.21 17.30
N VAL A 291 1.19 7.60 16.99
CA VAL A 291 -0.02 8.34 16.61
C VAL A 291 -0.63 8.93 17.89
N GLY A 292 -0.84 10.25 17.89
CA GLY A 292 -1.55 10.91 18.99
C GLY A 292 -2.99 10.43 19.08
N ILE A 293 -3.53 10.31 20.30
CA ILE A 293 -4.97 10.10 20.49
C ILE A 293 -5.66 11.34 19.89
N PRO A 294 -6.67 11.20 19.02
CA PRO A 294 -7.44 12.36 18.57
C PRO A 294 -8.04 13.06 19.79
N GLU A 295 -7.75 14.35 19.96
CA GLU A 295 -8.43 15.22 20.95
C GLU A 295 -9.94 15.34 20.64
#